data_AF-A0A0F9KYH8-F1
#
_entry.id   AF-A0A0F9KYH8-F1
#
_cell.length_a   1.000
_cell.length_b   1.000
_cell.length_c   1.000
_cell.angle_alpha   90.00
_cell.angle_beta   90.00
_cell.angle_gamma   90.00
#
_symmetry.space_group_name_H-M   'P 1'
#
loop_
_entity.id
_entity.type
_entity.pdbx_description
1 polymer ?
#
loop_
_entity_poly.entity_id
_entity_poly.type
_entity_poly.pdbx_seq_one_letter_code
_entity_poly.pdbx_strand_id
1 'polypeptide(L)' 'MTGHTKLASLTSEGILRKIDDDEPIFVLRATDKFAPEVIRFWAALLRQANNSPSDKEQDALECATEMEDWQAKNGCKVPD' A
#
# COMPACT_ATOMS: atom_id res chain seq x y z
N MET A 1 2.91 -6.91 25.98
CA MET A 1 3.52 -6.12 24.89
C MET A 1 2.57 -6.19 23.71
N THR A 2 1.64 -5.25 23.65
CA THR A 2 0.43 -5.31 22.82
C THR A 2 0.59 -4.35 21.64
N GLY A 3 0.74 -4.90 20.43
CA GLY A 3 1.01 -4.16 19.20
C GLY A 3 -0.23 -3.47 18.62
N HIS A 4 -0.71 -2.42 19.29
CA HIS A 4 -1.94 -1.71 18.87
C HIS A 4 -1.73 -0.32 18.25
N THR A 5 -0.51 0.08 17.89
CA THR A 5 -0.23 1.52 17.67
C THR A 5 -0.06 1.98 16.21
N LYS A 6 -0.36 1.17 15.17
CA LYS A 6 -0.17 1.64 13.76
C LYS A 6 -1.44 1.90 12.96
N LEU A 7 -2.62 1.41 13.36
CA LEU A 7 -3.88 1.70 12.64
C LEU A 7 -4.47 3.07 13.01
N ALA A 8 -4.25 3.54 14.25
CA ALA A 8 -4.76 4.84 14.71
C ALA A 8 -4.11 6.05 13.99
N SER A 9 -2.94 5.88 13.37
CA SER A 9 -2.27 6.97 12.64
C SER A 9 -2.81 7.18 11.22
N LEU A 10 -3.67 6.30 10.70
CA LEU A 10 -4.37 6.52 9.43
C LEU A 10 -5.51 7.55 9.57
N THR A 11 -5.95 7.84 10.79
CA THR A 11 -7.16 8.64 11.06
C THR A 11 -6.93 10.01 11.67
N SER A 12 -5.73 10.31 12.19
CA SER A 12 -5.50 11.59 12.87
C SER A 12 -5.01 12.70 11.92
N GLU A 13 -4.18 12.41 10.92
CA GLU A 13 -3.69 13.38 9.91
C GLU A 13 -3.44 12.75 8.51
N GLY A 14 -4.18 11.70 8.14
CA GLY A 14 -3.89 10.87 6.96
C GLY A 14 -4.59 11.28 5.65
N ILE A 15 -4.03 10.79 4.53
CA ILE A 15 -4.54 10.87 3.14
C ILE A 15 -6.04 10.64 3.00
N LEU A 16 -6.65 9.85 3.91
CA LEU A 16 -8.08 9.55 3.90
C LEU A 16 -8.99 10.78 4.04
N ARG A 17 -8.50 11.93 4.55
CA ARG A 17 -9.26 13.19 4.57
C ARG A 17 -9.25 13.97 3.24
N LYS A 18 -8.41 13.56 2.29
CA LYS A 18 -8.28 14.21 0.96
C LYS A 18 -9.04 13.46 -0.14
N ILE A 19 -9.77 12.42 0.23
CA ILE A 19 -10.57 11.60 -0.67
C ILE A 19 -11.99 12.15 -0.63
N ASP A 20 -12.63 12.25 -1.78
CA ASP A 20 -14.03 12.70 -1.85
C ASP A 20 -14.96 11.68 -1.16
N ASP A 21 -16.03 12.16 -0.53
CA ASP A 21 -16.92 11.32 0.30
C ASP A 21 -17.59 10.18 -0.49
N ASP A 22 -17.67 10.28 -1.82
CA ASP A 22 -18.26 9.30 -2.73
C ASP A 22 -17.21 8.51 -3.55
N GLU A 23 -15.92 8.78 -3.35
CA GLU A 23 -14.86 8.04 -4.04
C GLU A 23 -14.67 6.65 -3.39
N PRO A 24 -14.80 5.55 -4.16
CA PRO A 24 -14.62 4.21 -3.61
C PRO A 24 -13.16 3.94 -3.25
N ILE A 25 -12.92 3.50 -2.02
CA ILE A 25 -11.58 3.19 -1.51
C ILE A 25 -11.38 1.69 -1.40
N PHE A 26 -10.23 1.21 -1.87
CA PHE A 26 -9.75 -0.15 -1.64
C PHE A 26 -8.42 -0.14 -0.89
N VAL A 27 -8.29 -0.95 0.17
CA VAL A 27 -7.10 -1.00 1.01
C VAL A 27 -6.41 -2.35 0.87
N LEU A 28 -5.13 -2.33 0.51
CA LEU A 28 -4.25 -3.49 0.50
C LEU A 28 -3.44 -3.55 1.79
N ARG A 29 -3.36 -4.73 2.41
CA ARG A 29 -2.52 -4.95 3.59
C ARG A 29 -1.42 -5.95 3.29
N ALA A 30 -0.30 -5.85 4.00
CA ALA A 30 0.83 -6.78 3.82
C ALA A 30 0.44 -8.26 4.05
N THR A 31 -0.60 -8.54 4.85
CA THR A 31 -1.09 -9.92 5.03
C THR A 31 -1.71 -10.50 3.76
N ASP A 32 -2.16 -9.67 2.83
CA ASP A 32 -2.76 -10.11 1.57
C ASP A 32 -1.65 -10.53 0.61
N LYS A 33 -1.63 -11.81 0.21
CA LYS A 33 -0.53 -12.43 -0.53
C LYS A 33 -0.12 -11.64 -1.78
N PHE A 34 -1.08 -11.11 -2.51
CA PHE A 34 -0.86 -10.44 -3.80
C PHE A 34 -0.71 -8.92 -3.71
N ALA A 35 -0.81 -8.33 -2.51
CA ALA A 35 -0.73 -6.89 -2.36
C ALA A 35 0.58 -6.27 -2.89
N PRO A 36 1.78 -6.83 -2.63
CA PRO A 36 3.03 -6.27 -3.17
C PRO A 36 3.05 -6.26 -4.71
N GLU A 37 2.54 -7.33 -5.33
CA GLU A 37 2.48 -7.47 -6.79
C GLU A 37 1.53 -6.45 -7.41
N VAL A 38 0.35 -6.25 -6.81
CA VAL A 38 -0.63 -5.25 -7.26
C VAL A 38 -0.03 -3.83 -7.18
N ILE A 39 0.69 -3.51 -6.11
CA ILE A 39 1.34 -2.19 -5.96
C ILE A 39 2.44 -1.99 -7.00
N ARG A 40 3.28 -3.00 -7.27
CA ARG A 40 4.30 -2.91 -8.33
C ARG A 40 3.68 -2.74 -9.71
N PHE A 41 2.59 -3.45 -9.99
CA PHE A 41 1.86 -3.31 -11.23
C PHE A 41 1.29 -1.89 -11.38
N TRP A 42 0.72 -1.32 -10.32
CA TRP A 42 0.26 0.07 -10.31
C TRP A 42 1.40 1.06 -10.56
N ALA A 43 2.56 0.88 -9.93
CA ALA A 43 3.74 1.71 -10.17
C ALA A 43 4.21 1.64 -11.64
N ALA A 44 4.18 0.45 -12.25
CA ALA A 44 4.48 0.28 -13.67
C ALA A 44 3.49 1.01 -14.59
N LEU A 45 2.19 0.99 -14.26
CA LEU A 45 1.18 1.77 -14.99
C LEU A 45 1.41 3.29 -14.85
N LEU A 46 1.75 3.75 -13.64
CA LEU A 46 2.06 5.16 -13.40
C LEU A 46 3.28 5.62 -14.22
N ARG A 47 4.32 4.79 -14.28
CA ARG A 47 5.50 5.00 -15.13
C ARG A 47 5.16 5.05 -16.62
N GLN A 48 4.20 4.24 -17.09
CA GLN A 48 3.78 4.27 -18.49
C GLN A 48 2.97 5.51 -18.83
N ALA A 49 2.13 5.97 -17.89
CA ALA A 49 1.32 7.16 -18.07
C ALA A 49 2.14 8.46 -17.99
N ASN A 50 3.21 8.47 -17.19
CA ASN A 50 4.08 9.62 -17.01
C ASN A 50 5.35 9.48 -17.84
N ASN A 51 5.72 10.52 -18.61
CA ASN A 51 6.97 10.52 -19.39
C ASN A 51 8.26 10.62 -18.53
N SER A 52 8.15 10.61 -17.19
CA SER A 52 9.26 10.72 -16.26
C SER A 52 9.00 9.96 -14.96
N PRO A 53 10.05 9.50 -14.24
CA PRO A 53 9.91 8.96 -12.90
C PRO A 53 9.15 9.92 -11.99
N SER A 54 8.32 9.39 -11.10
CA SER A 54 7.65 10.18 -10.08
C SER A 54 7.99 9.68 -8.68
N ASP A 55 8.00 10.57 -7.70
CA ASP A 55 8.19 10.20 -6.29
C ASP A 55 7.14 9.15 -5.86
N LYS A 56 5.92 9.22 -6.43
CA LYS A 56 4.84 8.26 -6.15
C LYS A 56 5.10 6.85 -6.65
N GLU A 57 5.82 6.71 -7.76
CA GLU A 57 6.26 5.41 -8.23
C GLU A 57 7.28 4.81 -7.26
N GLN A 58 8.25 5.61 -6.84
CA GLN A 58 9.29 5.17 -5.90
C GLN A 58 8.69 4.79 -4.54
N ASP A 59 7.80 5.64 -3.99
CA ASP A 59 7.05 5.37 -2.75
C ASP A 59 6.31 4.02 -2.82
N ALA A 60 5.68 3.71 -3.96
CA ALA A 60 4.96 2.45 -4.16
C ALA A 60 5.89 1.24 -4.22
N LEU A 61 7.02 1.35 -4.92
CA LEU A 61 8.02 0.27 -4.99
C LEU A 61 8.65 -0.02 -3.63
N GLU A 62 8.93 1.01 -2.83
CA GLU A 62 9.40 0.88 -1.45
C GLU A 62 8.35 0.23 -0.58
N CYS A 63 7.09 0.68 -0.65
CA CYS A 63 5.99 0.07 0.09
C CYS A 63 5.81 -1.42 -0.25
N ALA A 64 5.87 -1.81 -1.53
CA ALA A 64 5.79 -3.22 -1.94
C ALA A 64 6.92 -4.06 -1.34
N THR A 65 8.13 -3.50 -1.27
CA THR A 65 9.30 -4.16 -0.64
C THR A 65 9.08 -4.33 0.87
N GLU A 66 8.60 -3.29 1.55
CA GLU A 66 8.27 -3.38 2.99
C GLU A 66 7.18 -4.40 3.28
N MET A 67 6.19 -4.55 2.38
CA MET A 67 5.14 -5.56 2.51
C MET A 67 5.72 -6.97 2.40
N GLU A 68 6.63 -7.24 1.47
CA GLU A 68 7.29 -8.54 1.35
C GLU A 68 8.17 -8.85 2.56
N ASP A 69 8.94 -7.88 3.03
CA ASP A 69 9.75 -8.02 4.25
C ASP A 69 8.87 -8.35 5.46
N TRP A 70 7.68 -7.77 5.53
CA TRP A 70 6.70 -8.08 6.56
C TRP A 70 6.12 -9.49 6.38
N GLN A 71 5.77 -9.88 5.15
CA GLN A 71 5.25 -11.21 4.82
C GLN A 71 6.27 -12.32 5.13
N ALA A 72 7.55 -12.09 4.85
CA ALA A 72 8.62 -13.04 5.17
C ALA A 72 8.71 -13.32 6.68
N LYS A 73 8.39 -12.32 7.52
CA LYS A 73 8.45 -12.41 8.98
C LYS A 73 7.15 -12.94 9.61
N ASN A 74 6.00 -12.69 8.99
CA ASN A 74 4.68 -12.90 9.61
C ASN A 74 3.76 -13.86 8.84
N GLY A 75 4.15 -14.26 7.63
CA GLY A 75 3.30 -15.00 6.69
C GLY A 75 2.32 -14.09 5.93
N CYS A 76 1.60 -14.70 4.99
CA CYS A 76 0.53 -14.06 4.22
C CYS A 76 -0.63 -15.04 4.00
N LYS A 77 -1.78 -14.51 3.59
CA LYS A 77 -2.96 -15.30 3.21
C LYS A 77 -3.48 -14.87 1.85
N VAL A 78 -4.06 -15.82 1.11
CA VAL A 78 -4.91 -15.49 -0.03
C VAL A 78 -6.20 -14.90 0.55
N PRO A 79 -6.63 -13.70 0.14
CA PRO A 79 -7.91 -13.14 0.57
C PRO A 79 -9.06 -14.08 0.19
N ASP A 80 -9.97 -14.26 1.14
CA ASP A 80 -11.21 -15.04 1.06
C ASP A 80 -12.30 -14.38 0.19
#